data_AF-A0A1B4XG12-F1
#
_entry.id   AF-A0A1B4XG12-F1
#
_cell.length_a   1.000
_cell.length_b   1.000
_cell.length_c   1.000
_cell.angle_alpha   90.00
_cell.angle_beta   90.00
_cell.angle_gamma   90.00
#
_symmetry.space_group_name_H-M   'P 1'
#
loop_
_entity.id
_entity.type
_entity.pdbx_description
1 polymer ?
#
loop_
_entity_poly.entity_id
_entity_poly.type
_entity_poly.pdbx_seq_one_letter_code
_entity_poly.pdbx_strand_id
1 'polypeptide(L)'
;MRKPVLAFLLAVLVSGGFAGAAPTVAADVSVDISVFYNALAPYGQWVNRLSFGWVWVPHDVPVSWRPYTHGHWVYTDDYGWYWVSYWPWGWAPFHYGRWAYDDDYGWVWVPDTVWGPAWVDWRYGDGWIGWAPLPPMAVWRPGVGFSVRIVEIERYVHPTSWVFCHERNFRREHVYRHIELAARNVTIIQRTSNITRYVVEQDRIVNRGHDVDRLEKDTGQRFTRYRVREVASAAEQRSTPRGNEFSVYRPKVSPALPGARPPSSPPPRAAEPPERIRQQQETQRQQLLRQQQTERQQLQEHYRRQQQSEIRVLDEQHGREQKLLERRQQREYRMAPQSRKDEKSGERRRDTR
;
A
#
# COMPACT_ATOMS: atom_id res chain seq x y z
N MET A 1 5.21 -19.38 95.97
CA MET A 1 6.10 -19.10 94.83
C MET A 1 5.45 -19.63 93.56
N ARG A 2 5.06 -18.74 92.63
CA ARG A 2 4.46 -19.07 91.33
C ARG A 2 5.57 -19.35 90.30
N LYS A 3 5.47 -20.43 89.52
CA LYS A 3 6.16 -20.58 88.22
C LYS A 3 5.24 -21.29 87.22
N PRO A 4 5.31 -20.96 85.91
CA PRO A 4 4.20 -21.12 84.98
C PRO A 4 4.34 -22.33 84.04
N VAL A 5 3.19 -22.78 83.53
CA VAL A 5 3.00 -23.82 82.51
C VAL A 5 3.15 -23.19 81.13
N LEU A 6 3.97 -23.77 80.26
CA LEU A 6 4.11 -23.36 78.85
C LEU A 6 3.52 -24.47 77.96
N ALA A 7 2.43 -24.14 77.26
CA ALA A 7 1.77 -24.99 76.28
C ALA A 7 2.47 -24.87 74.92
N PHE A 8 2.80 -26.01 74.31
CA PHE A 8 3.30 -26.10 72.93
C PHE A 8 2.11 -26.13 71.96
N LEU A 9 2.01 -25.13 71.08
CA LEU A 9 1.09 -25.08 69.95
C LEU A 9 1.76 -25.72 68.73
N LEU A 10 1.16 -26.80 68.23
CA LEU A 10 1.52 -27.48 66.99
C LEU A 10 0.84 -26.74 65.82
N ALA A 11 1.60 -26.10 64.94
CA ALA A 11 1.08 -25.51 63.71
C ALA A 11 1.15 -26.54 62.56
N VAL A 12 0.00 -26.93 62.04
CA VAL A 12 -0.12 -27.77 60.83
C VAL A 12 -0.05 -26.86 59.62
N LEU A 13 1.03 -26.97 58.84
CA LEU A 13 1.18 -26.34 57.53
C LEU A 13 0.49 -27.22 56.48
N VAL A 14 -0.61 -26.71 55.91
CA VAL A 14 -1.26 -27.30 54.72
C VAL A 14 -0.58 -26.72 53.48
N SER A 15 0.25 -27.51 52.81
CA SER A 15 0.84 -27.22 51.52
C SER A 15 -0.01 -27.81 50.39
N GLY A 16 -0.97 -27.03 49.90
CA GLY A 16 -1.70 -27.30 48.65
C GLY A 16 -1.15 -26.42 47.53
N GLY A 17 -0.25 -26.98 46.71
CA GLY A 17 0.39 -26.27 45.61
C GLY A 17 -0.58 -25.96 44.46
N PHE A 18 -0.85 -24.68 44.23
CA PHE A 18 -1.30 -24.20 42.93
C PHE A 18 -0.09 -24.12 42.01
N ALA A 19 0.00 -25.05 41.06
CA ALA A 19 0.90 -24.94 39.92
C ALA A 19 0.39 -23.82 39.00
N GLY A 20 0.72 -22.57 39.35
CA GLY A 20 0.60 -21.45 38.43
C GLY A 20 1.61 -21.64 37.31
N ALA A 21 1.13 -21.91 36.09
CA ALA A 21 1.95 -21.76 34.90
C ALA A 21 2.44 -20.30 34.85
N ALA A 22 3.70 -20.08 35.17
CA ALA A 22 4.33 -18.79 34.99
C ALA A 22 4.22 -18.41 33.51
N PRO A 23 3.86 -17.17 33.16
CA PRO A 23 3.94 -16.73 31.78
C PRO A 23 5.41 -16.87 31.37
N THR A 24 5.68 -17.69 30.36
CA THR A 24 6.96 -17.68 29.66
C THR A 24 7.08 -16.32 29.00
N VAL A 25 7.76 -15.40 29.69
CA VAL A 25 8.29 -14.19 29.08
C VAL A 25 9.16 -14.68 27.93
N ALA A 26 8.75 -14.42 26.70
CA ALA A 26 9.58 -14.67 25.53
C ALA A 26 10.94 -14.02 25.82
N ALA A 27 11.98 -14.85 25.92
CA ALA A 27 13.31 -14.37 26.25
C ALA A 27 13.68 -13.24 25.29
N ASP A 28 14.17 -12.13 25.84
CA ASP A 28 14.58 -10.95 25.10
C ASP A 28 15.90 -11.26 24.36
N VAL A 29 15.82 -12.09 23.32
CA VAL A 29 16.98 -12.54 22.57
C VAL A 29 17.39 -11.41 21.64
N SER A 30 18.42 -10.66 22.05
CA SER A 30 19.14 -9.80 21.11
C SER A 30 20.02 -10.68 20.21
N VAL A 31 19.82 -10.55 18.90
CA VAL A 31 20.65 -11.17 17.87
C VAL A 31 21.50 -10.12 17.17
N ASP A 32 22.65 -10.52 16.64
CA ASP A 32 23.49 -9.67 15.80
C ASP A 32 22.93 -9.60 14.36
N ILE A 33 23.29 -8.56 13.60
CA ILE A 33 22.86 -8.36 12.21
C ILE A 33 23.16 -9.56 11.29
N SER A 34 24.13 -10.40 11.66
CA SER A 34 24.41 -11.68 11.00
C SER A 34 23.22 -12.64 10.93
N VAL A 35 22.19 -12.45 11.77
CA VAL A 35 20.90 -13.14 11.62
C VAL A 35 20.32 -12.92 10.22
N PHE A 36 20.42 -11.71 9.68
CA PHE A 36 19.94 -11.39 8.33
C PHE A 36 20.81 -12.06 7.29
N TYR A 37 22.13 -12.02 7.46
CA TYR A 37 23.07 -12.64 6.52
C TYR A 37 22.73 -14.12 6.30
N ASN A 38 22.56 -14.86 7.40
CA ASN A 38 22.27 -16.30 7.34
C ASN A 38 20.84 -16.58 6.87
N ALA A 39 19.84 -15.82 7.35
CA ALA A 39 18.45 -16.06 6.99
C ALA A 39 18.13 -15.71 5.53
N LEU A 40 18.84 -14.74 4.94
CA LEU A 40 18.60 -14.26 3.58
C LEU A 40 19.51 -14.90 2.52
N ALA A 41 20.61 -15.54 2.92
CA ALA A 41 21.55 -16.21 2.00
C ALA A 41 20.89 -17.24 1.05
N PRO A 42 19.86 -18.01 1.45
CA PRO A 42 19.19 -18.95 0.54
C PRO A 42 18.28 -18.32 -0.51
N TYR A 43 18.00 -17.01 -0.40
CA TYR A 43 16.96 -16.32 -1.18
C TYR A 43 17.50 -15.14 -2.00
N GLY A 44 18.81 -14.90 -1.95
CA GLY A 44 19.44 -13.79 -2.63
C GLY A 44 20.96 -13.84 -2.50
N GLN A 45 21.60 -12.75 -2.88
CA GLN A 45 23.04 -12.60 -2.77
C GLN A 45 23.39 -11.32 -2.03
N TRP A 46 24.51 -11.36 -1.31
CA TRP A 46 25.05 -10.18 -0.65
C TRP A 46 26.12 -9.51 -1.53
N VAL A 47 25.93 -8.22 -1.79
CA VAL A 47 26.82 -7.41 -2.62
C VAL A 47 27.33 -6.25 -1.77
N ASN A 48 28.62 -5.94 -1.88
CA ASN A 48 29.16 -4.76 -1.24
C ASN A 48 29.06 -3.56 -2.19
N ARG A 49 28.41 -2.48 -1.76
CA ARG A 49 28.27 -1.22 -2.50
C ARG A 49 28.94 -0.11 -1.71
N LEU A 50 29.69 0.74 -2.41
CA LEU A 50 30.46 1.82 -1.78
C LEU A 50 29.59 2.74 -0.91
N SER A 51 28.36 3.04 -1.34
CA SER A 51 27.46 3.97 -0.65
C SER A 51 26.75 3.38 0.56
N PHE A 52 26.63 2.05 0.67
CA PHE A 52 25.76 1.39 1.66
C PHE A 52 26.43 0.24 2.44
N GLY A 53 27.62 -0.19 2.05
CA GLY A 53 28.21 -1.42 2.58
C GLY A 53 27.53 -2.66 2.01
N TRP A 54 27.29 -3.67 2.85
CA TRP A 54 26.64 -4.92 2.43
C TRP A 54 25.15 -4.73 2.23
N VAL A 55 24.70 -4.90 0.98
CA VAL A 55 23.29 -4.91 0.59
C VAL A 55 22.89 -6.30 0.12
N TRP A 56 21.61 -6.64 0.28
CA TRP A 56 21.06 -7.91 -0.18
C TRP A 56 20.23 -7.73 -1.44
N VAL A 57 20.46 -8.57 -2.42
CA VAL A 57 19.73 -8.60 -3.69
C VAL A 57 18.88 -9.88 -3.72
N PRO A 58 17.54 -9.80 -3.70
CA PRO A 58 16.69 -10.98 -3.82
C PRO A 58 16.87 -11.64 -5.20
N HIS A 59 16.83 -12.97 -5.24
CA HIS A 59 16.66 -13.71 -6.50
C HIS A 59 15.23 -14.24 -6.63
N ASP A 60 14.88 -14.76 -7.82
CA ASP A 60 13.56 -15.34 -8.15
C ASP A 60 12.36 -14.41 -7.92
N VAL A 61 12.58 -13.10 -7.92
CA VAL A 61 11.50 -12.11 -7.98
C VAL A 61 11.18 -11.76 -9.44
N PRO A 62 9.91 -11.54 -9.80
CA PRO A 62 9.57 -11.05 -11.13
C PRO A 62 10.30 -9.75 -11.45
N VAL A 63 10.68 -9.53 -12.71
CA VAL A 63 11.36 -8.30 -13.13
C VAL A 63 10.52 -7.03 -12.88
N SER A 64 9.19 -7.12 -12.93
CA SER A 64 8.28 -6.03 -12.58
C SER A 64 8.02 -5.87 -11.07
N TRP A 65 8.65 -6.72 -10.25
CA TRP A 65 8.48 -6.72 -8.81
C TRP A 65 9.02 -5.42 -8.19
N ARG A 66 8.30 -4.94 -7.18
CA ARG A 66 8.70 -3.84 -6.32
C ARG A 66 8.51 -4.25 -4.86
N PRO A 67 9.28 -3.71 -3.91
CA PRO A 67 9.03 -3.88 -2.50
C PRO A 67 7.57 -3.58 -2.15
N TYR A 68 7.02 -4.31 -1.18
CA TYR A 68 5.64 -4.14 -0.73
C TYR A 68 4.57 -4.39 -1.82
N THR A 69 4.81 -5.35 -2.74
CA THR A 69 3.78 -5.75 -3.73
C THR A 69 3.25 -7.16 -3.47
N HIS A 70 4.13 -8.15 -3.28
CA HIS A 70 3.75 -9.54 -3.08
C HIS A 70 3.42 -9.85 -1.61
N GLY A 71 2.18 -9.55 -1.23
CA GLY A 71 1.69 -9.57 0.13
C GLY A 71 0.35 -8.86 0.23
N HIS A 72 0.01 -8.38 1.43
CA HIS A 72 -1.15 -7.52 1.67
C HIS A 72 -0.96 -6.64 2.90
N TRP A 73 -1.79 -5.60 2.99
CA TRP A 73 -1.86 -4.73 4.16
C TRP A 73 -2.91 -5.22 5.14
N VAL A 74 -2.55 -5.27 6.42
CA VAL A 74 -3.49 -5.48 7.53
C VAL A 74 -3.40 -4.32 8.51
N TYR A 75 -4.49 -4.06 9.22
CA TYR A 75 -4.48 -3.09 10.31
C TYR A 75 -4.33 -3.81 11.65
N THR A 76 -3.38 -3.38 12.45
CA THR A 76 -3.13 -3.89 13.80
C THR A 76 -3.38 -2.80 14.83
N ASP A 77 -3.95 -3.16 15.98
CA ASP A 77 -4.17 -2.21 17.07
C ASP A 77 -2.83 -1.73 17.67
N ASP A 78 -1.83 -2.62 17.68
CA ASP A 78 -0.52 -2.37 18.29
C ASP A 78 0.44 -1.54 17.42
N TYR A 79 0.36 -1.66 16.09
CA TYR A 79 1.34 -1.07 15.17
C TYR A 79 0.74 -0.35 13.95
N GLY A 80 -0.59 -0.26 13.84
CA GLY A 80 -1.26 0.36 12.70
C GLY A 80 -1.12 -0.50 11.44
N TRP A 81 -0.86 0.13 10.29
CA TRP A 81 -0.70 -0.59 9.01
C TRP A 81 0.57 -1.43 9.01
N TYR A 82 0.36 -2.74 8.92
CA TYR A 82 1.41 -3.75 8.86
C TYR A 82 1.43 -4.40 7.48
N TRP A 83 2.63 -4.55 6.91
CA TRP A 83 2.80 -5.27 5.66
C TRP A 83 3.01 -6.76 5.89
N VAL A 84 2.09 -7.58 5.40
CA VAL A 84 2.19 -9.03 5.44
C VAL A 84 2.80 -9.53 4.13
N SER A 85 4.03 -10.02 4.18
CA SER A 85 4.67 -10.62 3.00
C SER A 85 4.30 -12.09 2.82
N TYR A 86 4.26 -12.53 1.56
CA TYR A 86 4.24 -13.95 1.18
C TYR A 86 5.62 -14.54 0.91
N TRP A 87 6.66 -13.72 0.95
CA TRP A 87 8.02 -14.22 0.85
C TRP A 87 8.47 -14.79 2.20
N PRO A 88 9.09 -15.98 2.22
CA PRO A 88 9.57 -16.59 3.47
C PRO A 88 10.66 -15.75 4.15
N TRP A 89 11.37 -14.93 3.37
CA TRP A 89 12.37 -13.99 3.87
C TRP A 89 11.77 -12.65 4.34
N GLY A 90 10.47 -12.38 4.09
CA GLY A 90 9.86 -11.06 4.24
C GLY A 90 9.84 -10.49 5.66
N TRP A 91 9.97 -11.34 6.69
CA TRP A 91 10.02 -10.91 8.09
C TRP A 91 11.18 -9.93 8.36
N ALA A 92 12.28 -10.02 7.61
CA ALA A 92 13.42 -9.12 7.77
C ALA A 92 13.30 -7.88 6.86
N PRO A 93 13.38 -7.97 5.51
CA PRO A 93 13.55 -6.79 4.65
C PRO A 93 12.36 -5.82 4.59
N PHE A 94 11.17 -6.23 5.01
CA PHE A 94 10.00 -5.33 5.06
C PHE A 94 9.80 -4.66 6.42
N HIS A 95 10.54 -5.09 7.45
CA HIS A 95 10.38 -4.62 8.82
C HIS A 95 11.66 -4.03 9.40
N TYR A 96 12.82 -4.40 8.85
CA TYR A 96 14.12 -3.85 9.14
C TYR A 96 14.71 -3.24 7.87
N GLY A 97 15.55 -2.22 8.00
CA GLY A 97 16.28 -1.66 6.87
C GLY A 97 15.44 -0.84 5.89
N ARG A 98 16.03 -0.56 4.72
CA ARG A 98 15.43 0.26 3.66
C ARG A 98 15.68 -0.40 2.30
N TRP A 99 14.77 -0.19 1.36
CA TRP A 99 14.97 -0.61 -0.02
C TRP A 99 15.52 0.56 -0.85
N ALA A 100 16.46 0.24 -1.73
CA ALA A 100 17.00 1.16 -2.72
C ALA A 100 16.90 0.52 -4.10
N TYR A 101 16.80 1.36 -5.13
CA TYR A 101 16.98 0.91 -6.51
C TYR A 101 18.42 1.20 -6.92
N ASP A 102 19.14 0.15 -7.30
CA ASP A 102 20.50 0.20 -7.81
C ASP A 102 20.46 -0.10 -9.32
N ASP A 103 21.22 0.66 -10.11
CA ASP A 103 21.18 0.54 -11.57
C ASP A 103 21.74 -0.79 -12.10
N ASP A 104 22.63 -1.44 -11.33
CA ASP A 104 23.25 -2.70 -11.73
C ASP A 104 22.45 -3.92 -11.24
N TYR A 105 21.81 -3.80 -10.08
CA TYR A 105 21.19 -4.92 -9.36
C TYR A 105 19.67 -4.82 -9.22
N GLY A 106 19.05 -3.72 -9.64
CA GLY A 106 17.63 -3.45 -9.41
C GLY A 106 17.35 -3.17 -7.93
N TRP A 107 16.30 -3.77 -7.37
CA TRP A 107 15.97 -3.57 -5.96
C TRP A 107 16.98 -4.25 -5.04
N VAL A 108 17.63 -3.45 -4.20
CA VAL A 108 18.56 -3.91 -3.16
C VAL A 108 18.06 -3.50 -1.78
N TRP A 109 18.29 -4.34 -0.79
CA TRP A 109 17.94 -4.06 0.59
C TRP A 109 19.16 -3.67 1.41
N VAL A 110 19.07 -2.54 2.09
CA VAL A 110 20.07 -2.00 3.01
C VAL A 110 19.66 -2.34 4.44
N PRO A 111 20.42 -3.17 5.17
CA PRO A 111 20.07 -3.57 6.53
C PRO A 111 20.03 -2.40 7.53
N ASP A 112 19.13 -2.51 8.51
CA ASP A 112 19.07 -1.67 9.72
C ASP A 112 18.58 -2.55 10.88
N THR A 113 18.71 -2.06 12.10
CA THR A 113 18.40 -2.76 13.35
C THR A 113 17.04 -2.37 13.94
N VAL A 114 16.48 -1.23 13.51
CA VAL A 114 15.20 -0.73 14.00
C VAL A 114 14.06 -1.44 13.28
N TRP A 115 13.23 -2.15 14.05
CA TRP A 115 12.00 -2.78 13.56
C TRP A 115 10.87 -1.77 13.38
N GLY A 116 10.08 -1.93 12.32
CA GLY A 116 8.80 -1.24 12.11
C GLY A 116 7.77 -2.13 11.42
N PRO A 117 6.47 -1.80 11.50
CA PRO A 117 5.41 -2.60 10.87
C PRO A 117 5.45 -2.57 9.33
N ALA A 118 6.03 -1.51 8.77
CA ALA A 118 6.50 -1.38 7.40
C ALA A 118 7.32 -0.08 7.32
N TRP A 119 8.21 0.05 6.33
CA TRP A 119 8.92 1.29 6.05
C TRP A 119 8.56 1.82 4.68
N VAL A 120 7.39 2.47 4.61
CA VAL A 120 6.84 3.05 3.38
C VAL A 120 6.43 4.52 3.55
N ASP A 121 6.55 5.23 2.43
CA ASP A 121 5.93 6.52 2.16
C ASP A 121 4.51 6.27 1.63
N TRP A 122 3.54 7.09 1.99
CA TRP A 122 2.11 6.93 1.74
C TRP A 122 1.52 8.11 0.97
N ARG A 123 0.63 7.81 0.03
CA ARG A 123 -0.17 8.79 -0.70
C ARG A 123 -1.63 8.40 -0.76
N TYR A 124 -2.51 9.40 -0.80
CA TYR A 124 -3.95 9.22 -0.97
C TYR A 124 -4.60 10.38 -1.71
N GLY A 125 -5.66 10.10 -2.46
CA GLY A 125 -6.45 11.09 -3.19
C GLY A 125 -7.00 10.55 -4.52
N ASP A 126 -8.08 11.15 -5.01
CA ASP A 126 -8.73 10.79 -6.30
C ASP A 126 -9.06 9.27 -6.42
N GLY A 127 -9.41 8.62 -5.30
CA GLY A 127 -9.71 7.18 -5.24
C GLY A 127 -8.50 6.24 -5.24
N TRP A 128 -7.28 6.79 -5.18
CA TRP A 128 -6.02 6.03 -5.19
C TRP A 128 -5.38 5.98 -3.82
N ILE A 129 -4.89 4.80 -3.45
CA ILE A 129 -3.96 4.61 -2.34
C ILE A 129 -2.61 4.24 -2.94
N GLY A 130 -1.58 4.96 -2.51
CA GLY A 130 -0.21 4.79 -2.94
C GLY A 130 0.73 4.49 -1.79
N TRP A 131 1.70 3.61 -2.03
CA TRP A 131 2.83 3.43 -1.13
C TRP A 131 4.12 3.22 -1.90
N ALA A 132 5.24 3.63 -1.31
CA ALA A 132 6.58 3.37 -1.86
C ALA A 132 7.53 3.03 -0.72
N PRO A 133 8.56 2.18 -0.93
CA PRO A 133 9.57 1.96 0.10
C PRO A 133 10.24 3.28 0.49
N LEU A 134 10.44 3.49 1.80
CA LEU A 134 11.27 4.60 2.27
C LEU A 134 12.73 4.38 1.82
N PRO A 135 13.42 5.42 1.32
CA PRO A 135 14.80 5.33 0.84
C PRO A 135 15.80 5.21 2.01
N PRO A 136 17.05 4.77 1.75
CA PRO A 136 18.07 4.52 2.79
C PRO A 136 18.35 5.68 3.76
N MET A 137 18.23 6.92 3.30
CA MET A 137 18.43 8.11 4.14
C MET A 137 17.30 8.36 5.16
N ALA A 138 16.13 7.73 4.99
CA ALA A 138 14.97 7.87 5.87
C ALA A 138 15.12 6.99 7.12
N VAL A 139 16.24 7.14 7.84
CA VAL A 139 16.58 6.35 9.02
C VAL A 139 15.71 6.76 10.19
N TRP A 140 15.20 5.79 10.94
CA TRP A 140 14.48 6.07 12.18
C TRP A 140 15.45 6.05 13.36
N ARG A 141 15.49 7.13 14.14
CA ARG A 141 16.28 7.22 15.37
C ARG A 141 15.37 7.11 16.60
N PRO A 142 15.54 6.09 17.46
CA PRO A 142 14.77 5.97 18.70
C PRO A 142 14.80 7.27 19.52
N GLY A 143 13.63 7.67 20.04
CA GLY A 143 13.47 8.92 20.81
C GLY A 143 13.45 10.21 19.98
N VAL A 144 13.73 10.16 18.67
CA VAL A 144 13.77 11.35 17.79
C VAL A 144 12.77 11.25 16.64
N GLY A 145 12.67 10.10 15.99
CA GLY A 145 11.89 9.91 14.76
C GLY A 145 12.78 9.84 13.52
N PHE A 146 12.25 10.21 12.35
CA PHE A 146 13.02 10.20 11.11
C PHE A 146 14.17 11.22 11.14
N SER A 147 15.34 10.81 10.61
CA SER A 147 16.52 11.67 10.49
C SER A 147 16.38 12.82 9.49
N VAL A 148 15.35 12.77 8.65
CA VAL A 148 15.03 13.75 7.61
C VAL A 148 13.53 14.01 7.63
N ARG A 149 13.10 15.19 7.17
CA ARG A 149 11.68 15.54 7.16
C ARG A 149 10.94 14.72 6.09
N ILE A 150 9.69 14.36 6.34
CA ILE A 150 8.86 13.59 5.40
C ILE A 150 8.80 14.24 4.00
N VAL A 151 8.62 15.57 3.94
CA VAL A 151 8.59 16.32 2.68
C VAL A 151 9.91 16.29 1.91
N GLU A 152 11.02 16.03 2.60
CA GLU A 152 12.32 15.83 1.97
C GLU A 152 12.46 14.39 1.48
N ILE A 153 12.03 13.41 2.29
CA ILE A 153 12.07 11.98 1.94
C ILE A 153 11.41 11.73 0.58
N GLU A 154 10.20 12.25 0.39
CA GLU A 154 9.40 12.00 -0.82
C GLU A 154 10.12 12.43 -2.10
N ARG A 155 10.96 13.47 -2.04
CA ARG A 155 11.71 13.99 -3.22
C ARG A 155 12.73 12.98 -3.78
N TYR A 156 13.13 12.00 -2.99
CA TYR A 156 14.07 10.96 -3.39
C TYR A 156 13.37 9.64 -3.74
N VAL A 157 12.04 9.59 -3.62
CA VAL A 157 11.26 8.44 -4.06
C VAL A 157 10.94 8.61 -5.54
N HIS A 158 11.71 7.91 -6.39
CA HIS A 158 11.49 7.97 -7.84
C HIS A 158 10.05 7.54 -8.20
N PRO A 159 9.38 8.18 -9.17
CA PRO A 159 8.00 7.85 -9.53
C PRO A 159 7.74 6.37 -9.80
N THR A 160 8.69 5.63 -10.37
CA THR A 160 8.52 4.19 -10.67
C THR A 160 8.51 3.31 -9.41
N SER A 161 9.03 3.81 -8.29
CA SER A 161 9.04 3.12 -6.98
C SER A 161 7.65 3.07 -6.34
N TRP A 162 6.77 3.99 -6.70
CA TRP A 162 5.41 4.05 -6.17
C TRP A 162 4.56 2.89 -6.66
N VAL A 163 3.84 2.27 -5.73
CA VAL A 163 2.81 1.29 -6.00
C VAL A 163 1.47 1.95 -5.74
N PHE A 164 0.56 1.89 -6.69
CA PHE A 164 -0.80 2.42 -6.52
C PHE A 164 -1.82 1.31 -6.74
N CYS A 165 -2.93 1.38 -6.01
CA CYS A 165 -4.14 0.64 -6.32
C CYS A 165 -5.35 1.53 -6.03
N HIS A 166 -6.50 1.17 -6.62
CA HIS A 166 -7.76 1.81 -6.26
C HIS A 166 -8.13 1.43 -4.82
N GLU A 167 -8.57 2.38 -4.00
CA GLU A 167 -8.91 2.20 -2.57
C GLU A 167 -9.78 0.97 -2.27
N ARG A 168 -10.77 0.67 -3.13
CA ARG A 168 -11.65 -0.51 -3.02
C ARG A 168 -10.94 -1.87 -3.08
N ASN A 169 -9.72 -1.89 -3.60
CA ASN A 169 -8.89 -3.08 -3.74
C ASN A 169 -7.78 -3.16 -2.67
N PHE A 170 -7.59 -2.12 -1.85
CA PHE A 170 -6.48 -2.05 -0.91
C PHE A 170 -6.51 -3.17 0.15
N ARG A 171 -7.70 -3.56 0.61
CA ARG A 171 -7.88 -4.65 1.58
C ARG A 171 -7.69 -6.06 1.02
N ARG A 172 -7.42 -6.21 -0.28
CA ARG A 172 -7.35 -7.52 -0.93
C ARG A 172 -6.09 -8.24 -0.47
N GLU A 173 -6.26 -9.50 -0.05
CA GLU A 173 -5.15 -10.39 0.33
C GLU A 173 -4.13 -10.58 -0.81
N HIS A 174 -4.54 -10.45 -2.07
CA HIS A 174 -3.63 -10.48 -3.21
C HIS A 174 -3.58 -9.12 -3.92
N VAL A 175 -3.22 -8.06 -3.18
CA VAL A 175 -3.22 -6.68 -3.70
C VAL A 175 -2.39 -6.52 -4.97
N TYR A 176 -1.34 -7.34 -5.16
CA TYR A 176 -0.51 -7.34 -6.36
C TYR A 176 -1.27 -7.55 -7.68
N ARG A 177 -2.44 -8.21 -7.64
CA ARG A 177 -3.31 -8.41 -8.81
C ARG A 177 -4.14 -7.17 -9.18
N HIS A 178 -4.10 -6.15 -8.33
CA HIS A 178 -4.88 -4.93 -8.44
C HIS A 178 -4.00 -3.68 -8.42
N ILE A 179 -2.67 -3.86 -8.51
CA ILE A 179 -1.71 -2.78 -8.62
C ILE A 179 -1.80 -2.18 -10.02
N GLU A 180 -1.81 -0.86 -10.06
CA GLU A 180 -1.80 -0.07 -11.27
C GLU A 180 -0.41 -0.06 -11.92
N LEU A 181 -0.40 0.14 -13.25
CA LEU A 181 0.83 0.12 -14.03
C LEU A 181 1.76 1.28 -13.63
N ALA A 182 3.05 0.98 -13.48
CA ALA A 182 4.05 1.94 -12.99
C ALA A 182 4.15 3.22 -13.86
N ALA A 183 3.80 3.15 -15.15
CA ALA A 183 3.83 4.34 -16.01
C ALA A 183 2.74 5.36 -15.68
N ARG A 184 1.66 4.96 -15.01
CA ARG A 184 0.61 5.89 -14.55
C ARG A 184 1.00 6.62 -13.27
N ASN A 185 2.07 6.20 -12.60
CA ASN A 185 2.48 6.76 -11.31
C ASN A 185 2.65 8.27 -11.36
N VAL A 186 3.27 8.83 -12.41
CA VAL A 186 3.46 10.29 -12.52
C VAL A 186 2.12 11.04 -12.49
N THR A 187 1.12 10.54 -13.22
CA THR A 187 -0.22 11.13 -13.24
C THR A 187 -0.93 10.95 -11.90
N ILE A 188 -0.83 9.78 -11.27
CA ILE A 188 -1.50 9.51 -9.99
C ILE A 188 -0.87 10.31 -8.85
N ILE A 189 0.46 10.46 -8.86
CA ILE A 189 1.19 11.31 -7.91
C ILE A 189 0.64 12.74 -7.96
N GLN A 190 0.42 13.31 -9.14
CA GLN A 190 -0.13 14.67 -9.28
C GLN A 190 -1.55 14.84 -8.71
N ARG A 191 -2.31 13.75 -8.53
CA ARG A 191 -3.70 13.75 -8.04
C ARG A 191 -3.87 13.30 -6.60
N THR A 192 -2.77 12.91 -5.97
CA THR A 192 -2.74 12.42 -4.59
C THR A 192 -1.93 13.40 -3.74
N SER A 193 -1.98 13.23 -2.42
CA SER A 193 -1.14 13.97 -1.46
C SER A 193 -0.42 13.00 -0.55
N ASN A 194 0.77 13.39 -0.08
CA ASN A 194 1.52 12.63 0.91
C ASN A 194 0.76 12.62 2.24
N ILE A 195 0.60 11.44 2.82
CA ILE A 195 -0.08 11.24 4.12
C ILE A 195 0.80 10.47 5.11
N THR A 196 2.09 10.34 4.83
CA THR A 196 3.00 9.56 5.66
C THR A 196 3.00 10.03 7.08
N ARG A 197 2.75 9.08 7.99
CA ARG A 197 2.71 9.37 9.42
C ARG A 197 3.16 8.15 10.21
N TYR A 198 4.27 8.31 10.92
CA TYR A 198 4.74 7.36 11.92
C TYR A 198 4.76 8.07 13.26
N VAL A 199 4.32 7.37 14.30
CA VAL A 199 4.28 7.87 15.67
C VAL A 199 4.87 6.84 16.61
N VAL A 200 5.30 7.29 17.79
CA VAL A 200 5.67 6.39 18.88
C VAL A 200 4.53 6.36 19.88
N GLU A 201 3.96 5.18 20.10
CA GLU A 201 2.91 4.95 21.10
C GLU A 201 3.34 3.78 21.97
N GLN A 202 3.36 3.96 23.30
CA GLN A 202 3.75 2.90 24.24
C GLN A 202 5.10 2.23 23.88
N ASP A 203 6.10 3.05 23.49
CA ASP A 203 7.43 2.60 23.06
C ASP A 203 7.43 1.73 21.78
N ARG A 204 6.37 1.82 20.97
CA ARG A 204 6.24 1.12 19.68
C ARG A 204 6.16 2.11 18.55
N ILE A 205 6.81 1.78 17.44
CA ILE A 205 6.70 2.54 16.19
C ILE A 205 5.41 2.10 15.50
N VAL A 206 4.47 3.04 15.35
CA VAL A 206 3.15 2.79 14.79
C VAL A 206 3.02 3.49 13.45
N ASN A 207 2.65 2.73 12.41
CA ASN A 207 2.43 3.24 11.06
C ASN A 207 0.98 3.71 10.90
N ARG A 208 0.81 5.03 10.95
CA ARG A 208 -0.49 5.73 10.84
C ARG A 208 -0.69 6.35 9.46
N GLY A 209 -0.05 5.81 8.42
CA GLY A 209 -0.07 6.35 7.06
C GLY A 209 -1.46 6.73 6.56
N HIS A 210 -2.42 5.79 6.60
CA HIS A 210 -3.82 6.09 6.34
C HIS A 210 -4.65 5.94 7.62
N ASP A 211 -5.57 6.87 7.86
CA ASP A 211 -6.58 6.72 8.91
C ASP A 211 -7.56 5.61 8.51
N VAL A 212 -7.66 4.55 9.32
CA VAL A 212 -8.47 3.38 8.99
C VAL A 212 -9.96 3.70 9.04
N ASP A 213 -10.41 4.53 9.97
CA ASP A 213 -11.83 4.87 10.11
C ASP A 213 -12.29 5.73 8.93
N ARG A 214 -11.43 6.66 8.49
CA ARG A 214 -11.65 7.41 7.25
C ARG A 214 -11.70 6.49 6.03
N LEU A 215 -10.78 5.53 5.93
CA LEU A 215 -10.78 4.59 4.81
C LEU A 215 -12.03 3.72 4.78
N GLU A 216 -12.50 3.28 5.94
CA GLU A 216 -13.77 2.53 6.06
C GLU A 216 -14.97 3.37 5.62
N LYS A 217 -14.97 4.67 5.96
CA LYS A 217 -16.01 5.61 5.55
C LYS A 217 -15.99 5.88 4.04
N ASP A 218 -14.81 6.14 3.48
CA ASP A 218 -14.63 6.49 2.08
C ASP A 218 -14.95 5.29 1.16
N THR A 219 -14.56 4.07 1.57
CA THR A 219 -14.74 2.86 0.75
C THR A 219 -16.02 2.07 1.07
N GLY A 220 -16.65 2.31 2.21
CA GLY A 220 -17.72 1.47 2.75
C GLY A 220 -17.27 0.07 3.19
N GLN A 221 -15.96 -0.22 3.21
CA GLN A 221 -15.41 -1.52 3.56
C GLN A 221 -14.86 -1.50 4.98
N ARG A 222 -15.21 -2.48 5.83
CA ARG A 222 -14.62 -2.62 7.16
C ARG A 222 -13.26 -3.31 7.10
N PHE A 223 -12.34 -2.85 7.95
CA PHE A 223 -11.04 -3.48 8.16
C PHE A 223 -11.03 -4.20 9.50
N THR A 224 -10.64 -5.48 9.48
CA THR A 224 -10.36 -6.21 10.71
C THR A 224 -9.17 -5.58 11.41
N ARG A 225 -9.33 -5.32 12.71
CA ARG A 225 -8.26 -4.83 13.59
C ARG A 225 -7.69 -6.03 14.33
N TYR A 226 -6.43 -6.33 14.06
CA TYR A 226 -5.74 -7.48 14.64
C TYR A 226 -4.91 -7.08 15.86
N ARG A 227 -4.86 -7.96 16.86
CA ARG A 227 -3.86 -7.88 17.93
C ARG A 227 -2.62 -8.64 17.52
N VAL A 228 -1.45 -8.06 17.78
CA VAL A 228 -0.19 -8.72 17.47
C VAL A 228 0.22 -9.66 18.58
N ARG A 229 0.60 -10.87 18.19
CA ARG A 229 1.25 -11.85 19.06
C ARG A 229 2.67 -12.09 18.57
N GLU A 230 3.65 -11.79 19.42
CA GLU A 230 5.04 -12.04 19.08
C GLU A 230 5.34 -13.54 19.15
N VAL A 231 6.11 -14.04 18.18
CA VAL A 231 6.53 -15.45 18.09
C VAL A 231 8.05 -15.55 18.16
N ALA A 232 8.57 -16.70 18.57
CA ALA A 232 9.99 -16.88 18.84
C ALA A 232 10.83 -17.12 17.58
N SER A 233 10.22 -17.49 16.46
CA SER A 233 10.93 -17.82 15.23
C SER A 233 10.19 -17.35 13.98
N ALA A 234 10.94 -17.08 12.90
CA ALA A 234 10.37 -16.74 11.59
C ALA A 234 9.46 -17.84 11.04
N ALA A 235 9.72 -19.11 11.36
CA ALA A 235 8.91 -20.25 10.90
C ALA A 235 7.51 -20.29 11.54
N GLU A 236 7.34 -19.69 12.72
CA GLU A 236 6.05 -19.58 13.39
C GLU A 236 5.20 -18.40 12.90
N GLN A 237 5.82 -17.43 12.21
CA GLN A 237 5.10 -16.30 11.63
C GLN A 237 4.25 -16.76 10.44
N ARG A 238 2.94 -16.51 10.53
CA ARG A 238 1.98 -16.84 9.49
C ARG A 238 1.64 -15.60 8.67
N SER A 239 1.53 -15.77 7.36
CA SER A 239 1.00 -14.74 6.46
C SER A 239 -0.52 -14.59 6.57
N THR A 240 -1.23 -15.50 7.25
CA THR A 240 -2.67 -15.40 7.48
C THR A 240 -2.97 -15.25 8.98
N PRO A 241 -3.79 -14.25 9.36
CA PRO A 241 -4.25 -14.10 10.75
C PRO A 241 -5.06 -15.32 11.22
N ARG A 242 -5.07 -15.57 12.54
CA ARG A 242 -5.90 -16.60 13.17
C ARG A 242 -6.93 -15.91 14.07
N GLY A 243 -8.18 -15.87 13.63
CA GLY A 243 -9.22 -15.09 14.32
C GLY A 243 -8.84 -13.61 14.30
N ASN A 244 -8.73 -12.98 15.48
CA ASN A 244 -8.32 -11.59 15.62
C ASN A 244 -6.84 -11.43 16.01
N GLU A 245 -6.04 -12.49 15.99
CA GLU A 245 -4.61 -12.43 16.28
C GLU A 245 -3.76 -12.56 15.02
N PHE A 246 -2.68 -11.78 14.97
CA PHE A 246 -1.68 -11.83 13.92
C PHE A 246 -0.28 -12.08 14.51
N SER A 247 0.39 -13.14 14.07
CA SER A 247 1.72 -13.52 14.58
C SER A 247 2.83 -12.71 13.92
N VAL A 248 3.76 -12.16 14.71
CA VAL A 248 4.90 -11.37 14.23
C VAL A 248 6.20 -11.88 14.83
N TYR A 249 7.19 -12.16 13.99
CA TYR A 249 8.55 -12.40 14.43
C TYR A 249 9.35 -11.09 14.40
N ARG A 250 9.79 -10.65 15.59
CA ARG A 250 10.48 -9.37 15.82
C ARG A 250 11.65 -9.60 16.81
N PRO A 251 12.76 -10.20 16.38
CA PRO A 251 13.93 -10.30 17.25
C PRO A 251 14.51 -8.91 17.51
N LYS A 252 15.08 -8.67 18.69
CA LYS A 252 15.88 -7.44 18.88
C LYS A 252 17.19 -7.62 18.12
N VAL A 253 17.52 -6.69 17.22
CA VAL A 253 18.73 -6.79 16.41
C VAL A 253 19.72 -5.72 16.87
N SER A 254 20.96 -6.14 17.11
CA SER A 254 22.08 -5.25 17.41
C SER A 254 22.96 -5.05 16.17
N PRO A 255 23.65 -3.89 16.05
CA PRO A 255 24.58 -3.65 14.95
C PRO A 255 25.67 -4.71 14.87
N ALA A 256 26.19 -4.92 13.66
CA ALA A 256 27.28 -5.86 13.40
C ALA A 256 28.49 -5.60 14.29
N LEU A 257 29.08 -6.67 14.82
CA LEU A 257 30.45 -6.61 15.32
C LEU A 257 31.42 -6.19 14.18
N PRO A 258 32.51 -5.46 14.51
CA PRO A 258 33.52 -5.09 13.53
C PRO A 258 34.03 -6.30 12.75
N GLY A 259 34.01 -6.21 11.41
CA GLY A 259 34.46 -7.29 10.52
C GLY A 259 33.42 -8.36 10.22
N ALA A 260 32.19 -8.27 10.75
CA ALA A 260 31.10 -9.15 10.35
C ALA A 260 30.86 -9.04 8.84
N ARG A 261 30.90 -10.18 8.15
CA ARG A 261 30.65 -10.29 6.72
C ARG A 261 29.54 -11.31 6.49
N PRO A 262 28.76 -11.14 5.43
CA PRO A 262 27.85 -12.18 4.99
C PRO A 262 28.62 -13.48 4.72
N PRO A 263 28.00 -14.65 4.88
CA PRO A 263 28.61 -15.89 4.42
C PRO A 263 28.93 -15.74 2.92
N SER A 264 30.00 -16.40 2.47
CA SER A 264 30.28 -16.51 1.04
C SER A 264 29.02 -17.07 0.38
N SER A 265 28.32 -16.21 -0.35
CA SER A 265 27.12 -16.63 -1.08
C SER A 265 27.59 -17.76 -2.01
N PRO A 266 26.82 -18.85 -2.16
CA PRO A 266 27.09 -19.82 -3.22
C PRO A 266 27.31 -19.02 -4.51
N PRO A 267 28.27 -19.41 -5.38
CA PRO A 267 28.36 -18.79 -6.70
C PRO A 267 26.95 -18.77 -7.24
N PRO A 268 26.44 -17.59 -7.64
CA PRO A 268 25.02 -17.45 -7.85
C PRO A 268 24.55 -18.56 -8.77
N ARG A 269 23.36 -19.15 -8.54
CA ARG A 269 22.74 -20.12 -9.45
C ARG A 269 22.62 -19.43 -10.82
N ALA A 270 23.68 -19.56 -11.64
CA ALA A 270 24.02 -18.61 -12.71
C ALA A 270 23.34 -17.24 -12.52
N ALA A 271 23.81 -16.40 -11.57
CA ALA A 271 23.29 -15.03 -11.47
C ALA A 271 23.38 -14.47 -12.86
N GLU A 272 22.23 -14.11 -13.40
CA GLU A 272 22.22 -13.47 -14.68
C GLU A 272 23.12 -12.24 -14.57
N PRO A 273 24.10 -12.07 -15.48
CA PRO A 273 24.95 -10.89 -15.48
C PRO A 273 24.08 -9.63 -15.38
N PRO A 274 24.53 -8.57 -14.69
CA PRO A 274 23.79 -7.30 -14.61
C PRO A 274 23.26 -6.82 -15.96
N GLU A 275 24.01 -7.04 -17.04
CA GLU A 275 23.59 -6.75 -18.41
C GLU A 275 22.34 -7.54 -18.85
N ARG A 276 22.22 -8.82 -18.51
CA ARG A 276 21.04 -9.64 -18.79
C ARG A 276 19.84 -9.20 -17.97
N ILE A 277 20.04 -8.89 -16.69
CA ILE A 277 18.99 -8.34 -15.83
C ILE A 277 18.46 -7.04 -16.42
N ARG A 278 19.37 -6.14 -16.82
CA ARG A 278 19.03 -4.88 -17.49
C ARG A 278 18.31 -5.09 -18.82
N GLN A 279 18.75 -6.05 -19.65
CA GLN A 279 18.07 -6.40 -20.91
C GLN A 279 16.67 -6.97 -20.70
N GLN A 280 16.48 -7.86 -19.71
CA GLN A 280 15.16 -8.38 -19.36
C GLN A 280 14.24 -7.28 -18.83
N GLN A 281 14.75 -6.42 -17.95
CA GLN A 281 14.04 -5.23 -17.44
C GLN A 281 13.60 -4.31 -18.58
N GLU A 282 14.50 -4.02 -19.53
CA GLU A 282 14.21 -3.17 -20.67
C GLU A 282 13.20 -3.81 -21.62
N THR A 283 13.33 -5.10 -21.90
CA THR A 283 12.38 -5.86 -22.73
C THR A 283 10.98 -5.86 -22.13
N GLN A 284 10.87 -6.16 -20.82
CA GLN A 284 9.58 -6.12 -20.13
C GLN A 284 9.02 -4.70 -20.03
N ARG A 285 9.87 -3.68 -19.81
CA ARG A 285 9.46 -2.27 -19.84
C ARG A 285 8.87 -1.92 -21.21
N GLN A 286 9.52 -2.34 -22.30
CA GLN A 286 9.00 -2.13 -23.65
C GLN A 286 7.67 -2.86 -23.89
N GLN A 287 7.52 -4.10 -23.41
CA GLN A 287 6.27 -4.84 -23.50
C GLN A 287 5.15 -4.14 -22.72
N LEU A 288 5.41 -3.70 -21.49
CA LEU A 288 4.45 -2.96 -20.67
C LEU A 288 4.03 -1.64 -21.33
N LEU A 289 4.99 -0.91 -21.92
CA LEU A 289 4.71 0.32 -22.67
C LEU A 289 3.84 0.05 -23.90
N ARG A 290 4.08 -1.05 -24.64
CA ARG A 290 3.21 -1.46 -25.76
C ARG A 290 1.81 -1.77 -25.28
N GLN A 291 1.68 -2.57 -24.22
CA GLN A 291 0.38 -2.92 -23.64
C GLN A 291 -0.40 -1.66 -23.21
N GLN A 292 0.26 -0.69 -22.59
CA GLN A 292 -0.34 0.60 -22.23
C GLN A 292 -0.75 1.44 -23.44
N GLN A 293 0.06 1.47 -24.49
CA GLN A 293 -0.32 2.16 -25.72
C GLN A 293 -1.60 1.56 -26.30
N THR A 294 -1.70 0.23 -26.31
CA THR A 294 -2.90 -0.49 -26.73
C THR A 294 -4.10 -0.17 -25.84
N GLU A 295 -3.98 -0.26 -24.52
CA GLU A 295 -5.07 0.06 -23.58
C GLU A 295 -5.51 1.53 -23.71
N ARG A 296 -4.57 2.47 -23.87
CA ARG A 296 -4.87 3.89 -24.07
C ARG A 296 -5.61 4.13 -25.38
N GLN A 297 -5.20 3.47 -26.46
CA GLN A 297 -5.92 3.54 -27.74
C GLN A 297 -7.34 3.01 -27.60
N GLN A 298 -7.52 1.87 -26.93
CA GLN A 298 -8.84 1.29 -26.67
C GLN A 298 -9.72 2.22 -25.84
N LEU A 299 -9.16 2.83 -24.79
CA LEU A 299 -9.90 3.76 -23.93
C LEU A 299 -10.26 5.06 -24.66
N GLN A 300 -9.34 5.62 -25.45
CA GLN A 300 -9.62 6.79 -26.28
C GLN A 300 -10.72 6.49 -27.30
N GLU A 301 -10.69 5.32 -27.92
CA GLU A 301 -11.72 4.91 -28.86
C GLU A 301 -13.06 4.69 -28.16
N HIS A 302 -13.07 4.11 -26.96
CA HIS A 302 -14.27 3.97 -26.13
C HIS A 302 -14.91 5.33 -25.83
N TYR A 303 -14.14 6.31 -25.34
CA TYR A 303 -14.65 7.66 -25.08
C TYR A 303 -15.11 8.37 -26.36
N ARG A 304 -14.37 8.21 -27.47
CA ARG A 304 -14.77 8.78 -28.76
C ARG A 304 -16.12 8.21 -29.22
N ARG A 305 -16.33 6.90 -29.06
CA ARG A 305 -17.62 6.24 -29.40
C ARG A 305 -18.75 6.75 -28.50
N GLN A 306 -18.51 6.93 -27.20
CA GLN A 306 -19.49 7.51 -26.29
C GLN A 306 -19.86 8.94 -26.70
N GLN A 307 -18.89 9.83 -26.90
CA GLN A 307 -19.16 11.20 -27.33
C GLN A 307 -19.90 11.25 -28.67
N GLN A 308 -19.51 10.43 -29.64
CA GLN A 308 -20.23 10.34 -30.92
C GLN A 308 -21.67 9.85 -30.74
N SER A 309 -21.91 8.92 -29.82
CA SER A 309 -23.27 8.47 -29.52
C SER A 309 -24.12 9.56 -28.87
N GLU A 310 -23.55 10.34 -27.93
CA GLU A 310 -24.24 11.47 -27.31
C GLU A 310 -24.56 12.57 -28.32
N ILE A 311 -23.60 12.95 -29.18
CA ILE A 311 -23.80 13.93 -30.25
C ILE A 311 -24.93 13.48 -31.18
N ARG A 312 -24.92 12.20 -31.62
CA ARG A 312 -26.01 11.68 -32.48
C ARG A 312 -27.38 11.77 -31.79
N VAL A 313 -27.46 11.42 -30.51
CA VAL A 313 -28.72 11.53 -29.75
C VAL A 313 -29.19 12.98 -29.66
N LEU A 314 -28.27 13.93 -29.43
CA LEU A 314 -28.58 15.36 -29.39
C LEU A 314 -29.03 15.90 -30.75
N ASP A 315 -28.37 15.50 -31.84
CA ASP A 315 -28.73 15.89 -33.21
C ASP A 315 -30.12 15.35 -33.59
N GLU A 316 -30.43 14.09 -33.23
CA GLU A 316 -31.76 13.52 -33.43
C GLU A 316 -32.85 14.26 -32.65
N GLN A 317 -32.56 14.66 -31.40
CA GLN A 317 -33.47 15.47 -30.59
C GLN A 317 -33.72 16.85 -31.21
N HIS A 318 -32.65 17.56 -31.59
CA HIS A 318 -32.74 18.86 -32.27
C HIS A 318 -33.55 18.76 -33.58
N GLY A 319 -33.29 17.73 -34.39
CA GLY A 319 -34.03 17.53 -35.64
C GLY A 319 -35.51 17.23 -35.42
N ARG A 320 -35.88 16.52 -34.34
CA ARG A 320 -37.29 16.32 -33.96
C ARG A 320 -37.94 17.62 -33.50
N GLU A 321 -37.24 18.43 -32.73
CA GLU A 321 -37.73 19.71 -32.21
C GLU A 321 -37.93 20.74 -33.33
N GLN A 322 -36.97 20.86 -34.26
CA GLN A 322 -37.12 21.71 -35.45
C GLN A 322 -38.35 21.31 -36.28
N LYS A 323 -38.56 20.02 -36.54
CA LYS A 323 -39.75 19.55 -37.27
C LYS A 323 -41.05 19.88 -36.54
N LEU A 324 -41.06 19.84 -35.20
CA LEU A 324 -42.21 20.22 -34.39
C LEU A 324 -42.49 21.73 -34.48
N LEU A 325 -41.44 22.55 -34.40
CA LEU A 325 -41.54 24.01 -34.55
C LEU A 325 -42.02 24.41 -35.94
N GLU A 326 -41.47 23.82 -37.00
CA GLU A 326 -41.94 24.05 -38.37
C GLU A 326 -43.41 23.67 -38.55
N ARG A 327 -43.82 22.51 -38.02
CA ARG A 327 -45.24 22.09 -38.04
C ARG A 327 -46.14 23.06 -37.29
N ARG A 328 -45.67 23.60 -36.16
CA ARG A 328 -46.40 24.62 -35.37
C ARG A 328 -46.53 25.92 -36.14
N GLN A 329 -45.44 26.44 -36.72
CA GLN A 329 -45.44 27.64 -37.53
C GLN A 329 -46.34 27.50 -38.77
N GLN A 330 -46.30 26.35 -39.45
CA GLN A 330 -47.19 26.08 -40.59
C GLN A 330 -48.68 26.04 -40.17
N ARG A 331 -48.99 25.49 -38.99
CA ARG A 331 -50.34 25.54 -38.41
C ARG A 331 -50.77 26.98 -38.11
N GLU A 332 -49.91 27.76 -37.47
CA GLU A 332 -50.19 29.17 -37.15
C GLU A 332 -50.37 30.01 -38.42
N TYR A 333 -49.49 29.86 -39.41
CA TYR A 333 -49.60 30.55 -40.71
C TYR A 333 -50.88 30.17 -41.47
N ARG A 334 -51.34 28.91 -41.39
CA ARG A 334 -52.63 28.50 -41.97
C ARG A 334 -53.85 29.06 -41.24
N MET A 335 -53.75 29.36 -39.94
CA MET A 335 -54.85 29.93 -39.15
C MET A 335 -54.88 31.47 -39.17
N ALA A 336 -53.75 32.14 -39.45
CA ALA A 336 -53.64 33.60 -39.56
C ALA A 336 -54.55 34.29 -40.61
N PRO A 337 -54.95 33.68 -41.75
CA PRO A 337 -55.85 34.32 -42.72
C PRO A 337 -57.32 34.33 -42.29
N GLN A 338 -57.71 33.52 -41.31
CA GLN A 338 -59.10 33.45 -40.81
C GLN A 338 -59.38 34.57 -39.79
N SER A 339 -58.45 34.88 -38.88
CA SER A 339 -58.66 35.96 -37.90
C SER A 339 -58.77 37.36 -38.53
N ARG A 340 -58.00 37.66 -39.60
CA ARG A 340 -58.10 38.94 -40.32
C ARG A 340 -59.39 39.10 -41.14
N LYS A 341 -60.05 38.00 -41.53
CA LYS A 341 -61.36 38.05 -42.19
C LYS A 341 -62.49 38.25 -41.17
N ASP A 342 -62.37 37.66 -39.99
CA ASP A 342 -63.35 37.81 -38.92
C ASP A 342 -63.31 39.23 -38.32
N GLU A 343 -62.13 39.82 -38.15
CA GLU A 343 -61.97 41.20 -37.63
C GLU A 343 -62.56 42.27 -38.58
N LYS A 344 -62.31 42.15 -39.91
CA LYS A 344 -62.94 43.03 -40.92
C LYS A 344 -64.45 42.84 -41.07
N SER A 345 -64.99 41.68 -40.67
CA SER A 345 -66.42 41.41 -40.70
C SER A 345 -67.16 41.88 -39.42
N GLY A 346 -66.45 41.97 -38.29
CA GLY A 346 -66.94 42.56 -37.05
C GLY A 346 -67.01 44.09 -37.07
N GLU A 347 -66.04 44.75 -37.71
CA GLU A 347 -66.03 46.22 -37.88
C GLU A 347 -67.16 46.70 -38.81
N ARG A 348 -67.45 45.98 -39.90
CA ARG A 348 -68.58 46.31 -40.80
C ARG A 348 -69.96 46.13 -40.16
N ARG A 349 -70.08 45.45 -39.01
CA ARG A 349 -71.35 45.26 -38.29
C ARG A 349 -71.59 46.28 -37.18
N ARG A 350 -70.62 47.15 -36.84
CA ARG A 350 -70.81 48.20 -35.83
C ARG A 350 -71.30 49.54 -36.41
N ASP A 351 -71.15 49.77 -37.71
CA ASP A 351 -71.60 51.00 -38.39
C ASP A 351 -73.06 50.95 -38.90
N THR A 352 -73.90 50.05 -38.39
CA THR A 352 -75.31 49.94 -38.83
C THR A 352 -76.31 49.87 -37.67
N ARG A 353 -76.14 50.72 -36.66
CA ARG A 353 -77.22 51.01 -35.70
C ARG A 353 -77.32 52.48 -35.34
#